data_AF-A0A317Z6U1-F1
#
_entry.id   AF-A0A317Z6U1-F1
#
_cell.length_a   1.000
_cell.length_b   1.000
_cell.length_c   1.000
_cell.angle_alpha   90.00
_cell.angle_beta   90.00
_cell.angle_gamma   90.00
#
_symmetry.space_group_name_H-M   'P 1'
#
loop_
_entity.id
_entity.type
_entity.pdbx_description
1 polymer ?
#
loop_
_entity_poly.entity_id
_entity_poly.type
_entity_poly.pdbx_seq_one_letter_code
_entity_poly.pdbx_strand_id
1 'polypeptide(L)'
;PVLILIATALAFIVPGASAAITNPSFHGISQVLYEMSSSAANNGSGFEGLSDNTAFWNISTGIVMLLARYTPIILQVMIASSLVNKKAYQKSDQTIAIDKPFFG
;
A
#
# COMPACT_ATOMS: atom_id res chain seq x y z
N PRO A 1 -3.64 -3.44 2.50
CA PRO A 1 -4.89 -3.23 3.28
C PRO A 1 -4.67 -2.51 4.61
N VAL A 2 -3.76 -2.97 5.48
CA VAL A 2 -3.56 -2.40 6.83
C VAL A 2 -3.25 -0.90 6.80
N LEU A 3 -2.20 -0.49 6.08
CA LEU A 3 -1.82 0.93 5.98
C LEU A 3 -2.93 1.80 5.38
N ILE A 4 -3.58 1.30 4.32
CA ILE A 4 -4.67 2.00 3.63
C ILE A 4 -5.84 2.25 4.58
N LEU A 5 -6.36 1.20 5.21
CA LEU A 5 -7.58 1.28 6.01
C LEU A 5 -7.35 2.03 7.32
N ILE A 6 -6.23 1.82 7.99
CA ILE A 6 -5.90 2.55 9.23
C ILE A 6 -5.69 4.03 8.93
N ALA A 7 -4.90 4.38 7.91
CA ALA A 7 -4.66 5.79 7.59
C ALA A 7 -5.92 6.50 7.06
N THR A 8 -6.76 5.80 6.29
CA THR A 8 -8.08 6.29 5.88
C THR A 8 -8.95 6.58 7.10
N ALA A 9 -9.02 5.67 8.08
CA ALA A 9 -9.77 5.89 9.32
C ALA A 9 -9.22 7.09 10.11
N LEU A 10 -7.89 7.24 10.20
CA LEU A 10 -7.24 8.38 10.85
C LEU A 10 -7.68 9.72 10.23
N ALA A 11 -7.79 9.81 8.91
CA ALA A 11 -8.21 11.03 8.22
C ALA A 11 -9.66 11.47 8.56
N PHE A 12 -10.51 10.55 9.02
CA PHE A 12 -11.88 10.88 9.45
C PHE A 12 -12.00 11.19 10.95
N ILE A 13 -11.07 10.73 11.79
CA ILE A 13 -11.15 10.92 13.24
C ILE A 13 -10.24 12.05 13.76
N VAL A 14 -9.18 12.38 13.03
CA VAL A 14 -8.26 13.46 13.43
C VAL A 14 -8.92 14.81 13.16
N PRO A 15 -9.05 15.69 14.17
CA PRO A 15 -9.64 17.02 13.98
C PRO A 15 -8.92 17.82 12.88
N GLY A 16 -9.69 18.39 11.96
CA GLY A 16 -9.16 19.23 10.87
C GLY A 16 -8.66 18.47 9.64
N ALA A 17 -8.44 17.14 9.71
CA ALA A 17 -8.00 16.36 8.55
C ALA A 17 -9.07 16.31 7.43
N SER A 18 -10.34 16.14 7.82
CA SER A 18 -11.48 16.09 6.91
C SER A 18 -11.80 17.43 6.23
N ALA A 19 -11.23 18.54 6.69
CA ALA A 19 -11.41 19.85 6.05
C ALA A 19 -10.78 19.93 4.65
N ALA A 20 -9.85 19.02 4.33
CA ALA A 20 -9.26 18.90 2.99
C ALA A 20 -10.21 18.27 1.97
N ILE A 21 -11.27 17.58 2.40
CA ILE A 21 -12.21 16.88 1.54
C ILE A 21 -13.10 17.92 0.85
N THR A 22 -13.03 17.97 -0.47
CA THR A 22 -13.75 18.97 -1.27
C THR A 22 -14.99 18.41 -1.96
N ASN A 23 -15.04 17.10 -2.22
CA ASN A 23 -16.19 16.48 -2.84
C ASN A 23 -17.21 16.02 -1.79
N PRO A 24 -18.52 16.22 -2.03
CA PRO A 24 -19.55 15.83 -1.08
C PRO A 24 -19.75 14.31 -1.03
N SER A 25 -20.32 13.83 0.08
CA SER A 25 -20.82 12.45 0.22
C SER A 25 -19.75 11.39 -0.09
N PHE A 26 -20.13 10.30 -0.74
CA PHE A 26 -19.26 9.15 -1.01
C PHE A 26 -18.03 9.46 -1.87
N HIS A 27 -18.09 10.49 -2.72
CA HIS A 27 -16.93 10.86 -3.51
C HIS A 27 -15.82 11.47 -2.64
N GLY A 28 -16.18 12.20 -1.58
CA GLY A 28 -15.23 12.66 -0.57
C GLY A 28 -14.55 11.51 0.17
N ILE A 29 -15.28 10.42 0.44
CA ILE A 29 -14.70 9.20 1.02
C ILE A 29 -13.71 8.56 0.06
N SER A 30 -14.05 8.52 -1.23
CA SER A 30 -13.14 8.03 -2.27
C SER A 30 -11.88 8.87 -2.40
N GLN A 31 -11.92 10.20 -2.20
CA GLN A 31 -10.70 11.03 -2.20
C GLN A 31 -9.71 10.57 -1.13
N VAL A 32 -10.18 10.40 0.11
CA VAL A 32 -9.34 9.94 1.22
C VAL A 32 -8.81 8.53 0.97
N LEU A 33 -9.69 7.62 0.58
CA LEU A 33 -9.33 6.22 0.36
C LEU A 33 -8.32 6.09 -0.78
N TYR A 34 -8.50 6.86 -1.86
CA TYR A 34 -7.62 6.85 -3.01
C TYR A 34 -6.23 7.40 -2.65
N GLU A 35 -6.17 8.51 -1.93
CA GLU A 35 -4.90 9.12 -1.51
C GLU A 35 -4.05 8.15 -0.66
N MET A 36 -4.69 7.52 0.33
CA MET A 36 -4.02 6.53 1.18
C MET A 36 -3.68 5.23 0.43
N SER A 37 -4.50 4.84 -0.56
CA SER A 37 -4.21 3.69 -1.43
C SER A 37 -3.02 3.96 -2.34
N SER A 38 -2.98 5.13 -2.96
CA SER A 38 -1.90 5.57 -3.84
C SER A 38 -0.59 5.69 -3.08
N SER A 39 -0.62 6.31 -1.89
CA SER A 39 0.51 6.39 -0.97
C SER A 39 1.02 4.99 -0.57
N ALA A 40 0.12 4.08 -0.16
CA ALA A 40 0.52 2.72 0.23
C ALA A 40 0.97 1.84 -0.94
N ALA A 41 0.57 2.17 -2.17
CA ALA A 41 1.08 1.53 -3.37
C ALA A 41 2.39 2.17 -3.87
N ASN A 42 2.80 3.31 -3.30
CA ASN A 42 3.86 4.17 -3.82
C ASN A 42 3.63 4.57 -5.29
N ASN A 43 2.37 4.83 -5.67
CA ASN A 43 1.96 5.21 -7.03
C ASN A 43 2.17 6.71 -7.27
N GLY A 44 1.65 7.55 -6.36
CA GLY A 44 1.80 9.01 -6.41
C GLY A 44 0.73 9.75 -7.22
N SER A 45 -0.32 9.06 -7.67
CA SER A 45 -1.52 9.71 -8.21
C SER A 45 -2.45 10.19 -7.10
N GLY A 46 -3.13 11.31 -7.30
CA GLY A 46 -4.11 11.86 -6.37
C GLY A 46 -5.46 12.14 -7.05
N PHE A 47 -6.51 12.28 -6.24
CA PHE A 47 -7.71 12.99 -6.68
C PHE A 47 -7.49 14.47 -6.40
N GLU A 48 -6.96 15.20 -7.38
CA GLU A 48 -6.51 16.61 -7.34
C GLU A 48 -7.53 17.63 -6.78
N GLY A 49 -8.75 17.21 -6.46
CA GLY A 49 -9.66 18.00 -5.64
C GLY A 49 -9.33 18.00 -4.15
N LEU A 50 -8.60 17.00 -3.62
CA LEU A 50 -8.29 16.90 -2.20
C LEU A 50 -7.26 17.98 -1.84
N SER A 51 -7.57 18.84 -0.87
CA SER A 51 -6.64 19.90 -0.43
C SER A 51 -5.61 19.35 0.55
N ASP A 52 -4.78 18.43 0.06
CA ASP A 52 -3.84 17.61 0.83
C ASP A 52 -2.52 18.29 1.20
N ASN A 53 -2.31 19.55 0.80
CA ASN A 53 -1.16 20.33 1.24
C ASN A 53 -1.35 20.88 2.68
N THR A 54 -1.49 19.97 3.64
CA THR A 54 -1.58 20.27 5.07
C THR A 54 -0.59 19.40 5.84
N ALA A 55 -0.27 19.78 7.08
CA ALA A 55 0.63 18.99 7.92
C ALA A 55 0.13 17.56 8.13
N PHE A 56 -1.18 17.35 8.36
CA PHE A 56 -1.74 16.01 8.55
C PHE A 56 -1.52 15.14 7.31
N TRP A 57 -1.91 15.63 6.14
CA TRP A 57 -1.86 14.88 4.90
C TRP A 57 -0.41 14.60 4.49
N ASN A 58 0.48 15.61 4.47
CA ASN A 58 1.89 15.44 4.16
C ASN A 58 2.61 14.43 5.08
N ILE A 59 2.32 14.46 6.40
CA ILE A 59 2.96 13.56 7.35
C ILE A 59 2.39 12.14 7.23
N SER A 60 1.06 12.01 7.17
CA SER A 60 0.42 10.70 7.12
C SER A 60 0.73 9.94 5.83
N THR A 61 0.64 10.59 4.67
CA THR A 61 1.01 9.98 3.38
C THR A 61 2.51 9.66 3.34
N GLY A 62 3.37 10.55 3.85
CA GLY A 62 4.80 10.30 3.99
C GLY A 62 5.12 9.06 4.83
N ILE A 63 4.49 8.90 6.01
CA ILE A 63 4.64 7.71 6.86
C ILE A 63 4.15 6.46 6.12
N VAL A 64 2.98 6.53 5.48
CA VAL A 64 2.41 5.41 4.73
C VAL A 64 3.36 4.97 3.60
N MET A 65 3.90 5.91 2.83
CA MET A 65 4.86 5.63 1.75
C MET A 65 6.14 4.99 2.29
N LEU A 66 6.73 5.53 3.36
CA LEU A 66 7.94 4.96 3.97
C LEU A 66 7.74 3.51 4.40
N LEU A 67 6.66 3.24 5.14
CA LEU A 67 6.36 1.89 5.61
C LEU A 67 6.02 0.95 4.44
N ALA A 68 5.25 1.42 3.47
CA ALA A 68 4.85 0.64 2.31
C ALA A 68 6.01 0.36 1.35
N ARG A 69 7.02 1.24 1.27
CA ARG A 69 8.18 1.04 0.42
C ARG A 69 9.19 0.11 1.07
N TYR A 70 9.62 0.42 2.30
CA TYR A 70 10.77 -0.24 2.89
C TYR A 70 10.43 -1.56 3.57
N THR A 71 9.24 -1.72 4.14
CA THR A 71 8.86 -2.98 4.80
C THR A 71 8.86 -4.14 3.81
N PRO A 72 8.21 -4.06 2.62
CA PRO A 72 8.26 -5.14 1.64
C PRO A 72 9.66 -5.41 1.12
N ILE A 73 10.47 -4.37 0.89
CA ILE A 73 11.87 -4.52 0.45
C ILE A 73 12.67 -5.33 1.48
N ILE A 74 12.60 -4.94 2.77
CA ILE A 74 13.32 -5.63 3.84
C ILE A 74 12.87 -7.10 3.92
N LEU A 75 11.56 -7.35 3.90
CA LEU A 75 11.01 -8.71 3.95
C LEU A 75 11.42 -9.55 2.73
N GLN A 76 11.43 -8.97 1.53
CA GLN A 76 11.87 -9.65 0.31
C GLN A 76 13.36 -10.00 0.37
N VAL A 77 14.21 -9.10 0.86
CA VAL A 77 15.64 -9.39 1.08
C VAL A 77 15.83 -10.49 2.12
N MET A 78 15.04 -10.50 3.19
CA MET A 78 15.06 -11.60 4.18
C MET A 78 14.64 -12.93 3.58
N ILE A 79 13.61 -12.96 2.72
CA ILE A 79 13.20 -14.17 2.00
C ILE A 79 14.32 -14.64 1.09
N ALA A 80 14.96 -13.75 0.32
CA ALA A 80 16.09 -14.08 -0.54
C ALA A 80 17.27 -14.66 0.28
N SER A 81 17.58 -14.06 1.43
CA SER A 81 18.60 -14.56 2.36
C SER A 81 18.26 -15.94 2.92
N SER A 82 16.98 -16.20 3.25
CA SER A 82 16.52 -17.52 3.70
C SER A 82 16.65 -18.60 2.62
N LEU A 83 16.56 -18.21 1.35
CA LEU A 83 16.64 -19.13 0.20
C LEU A 83 18.08 -19.44 -0.23
N VAL A 84 19.05 -18.57 0.03
CA VAL A 84 20.42 -18.68 -0.52
C VAL A 84 21.12 -20.00 -0.19
N ASN A 85 20.85 -20.57 0.99
CA ASN A 85 21.47 -21.81 1.46
C ASN A 85 20.59 -23.05 1.21
N LYS A 86 19.39 -22.89 0.63
CA LYS A 86 18.49 -24.02 0.33
C LYS A 86 18.93 -24.67 -0.98
N LYS A 87 19.10 -25.99 -0.96
CA LYS A 87 19.35 -26.75 -2.19
C LYS A 87 18.08 -26.82 -3.03
N ALA A 88 18.20 -26.59 -4.33
CA ALA A 88 17.12 -26.88 -5.27
C ALA A 88 16.88 -28.40 -5.31
N TYR A 89 15.62 -28.81 -5.17
CA TYR A 89 15.23 -30.22 -5.27
C TYR A 89 15.04 -30.62 -6.75
N GLN A 90 15.29 -31.89 -7.07
CA GLN A 90 15.09 -32.42 -8.42
C GLN A 90 13.60 -32.56 -8.71
N LYS A 91 13.18 -32.24 -9.94
CA LYS A 91 11.77 -32.38 -10.34
C LYS A 91 11.35 -33.85 -10.21
N SER A 92 10.26 -34.10 -9.50
CA SER A 92 9.62 -35.42 -9.36
C SER A 92 8.19 -35.38 -9.89
N ASP A 93 7.53 -36.54 -9.95
CA ASP A 93 6.11 -36.64 -10.37
C ASP A 93 5.15 -35.88 -9.45
N GLN A 94 5.59 -35.56 -8.24
CA GLN A 94 4.83 -34.74 -7.27
C GLN A 94 5.08 -33.23 -7.44
N THR A 95 6.03 -32.84 -8.30
CA THR A 95 6.34 -31.43 -8.55
C THR A 95 5.31 -30.84 -9.50
N ILE A 96 4.59 -29.83 -9.02
CA ILE A 96 3.56 -29.15 -9.80
C ILE A 96 4.21 -28.19 -10.81
N ALA A 97 3.78 -28.26 -12.07
CA ALA A 97 4.27 -27.40 -13.15
C ALA A 97 3.67 -25.99 -13.04
N ILE A 98 4.47 -25.01 -12.63
CA ILE A 98 4.07 -23.60 -12.45
C ILE A 98 4.19 -22.77 -13.73
N ASP A 99 4.68 -23.35 -14.83
CA ASP A 99 4.92 -22.74 -16.14
C ASP A 99 3.79 -23.04 -17.15
N LYS A 100 2.64 -23.52 -16.69
CA LYS A 100 1.49 -23.93 -17.52
C LYS A 100 0.31 -23.00 -17.29
N PRO A 101 -0.62 -22.87 -18.26
CA PRO A 101 -1.81 -22.00 -18.14
C PRO A 101 -2.67 -22.26 -16.90
N PHE A 102 -2.59 -23.47 -16.33
CA PHE A 102 -3.25 -23.78 -15.06
C PHE A 102 -2.80 -22.89 -13.89
N PHE A 103 -1.57 -22.35 -13.92
CA PHE A 103 -1.01 -21.43 -12.92
C PHE A 103 -0.90 -19.97 -13.38
N GLY A 104 -1.45 -19.62 -14.54
CA GLY A 104 -1.44 -18.25 -15.10
C GLY A 104 -0.88 -18.19 -16.50
#